data_AF-H2YUR6-F1
#
_entry.id   AF-H2YUR6-F1
#
_cell.length_a   1.000
_cell.length_b   1.000
_cell.length_c   1.000
_cell.angle_alpha   90.00
_cell.angle_beta   90.00
_cell.angle_gamma   90.00
#
_symmetry.space_group_name_H-M   'P 1'
#
loop_
_entity.id
_entity.type
_entity.pdbx_description
1 polymer ?
#
loop_
_entity_poly.entity_id
_entity_poly.type
_entity_poly.pdbx_seq_one_letter_code
_entity_poly.pdbx_strand_id
1 'polypeptide(L)'
;MSLGPLHSMMTITVVSKSVVKRGKLTRDLRNDLIDMWTAIEHNFVRLKALKDKTEGHVICKERLKSRYLAMDIKMEKLQSFDSAWQAKGSSKMALEIKNRINNLQNPLKCNDYGQLQVHVEECGFGCLMHDLISKLNIAISYNKTLSLLTANSVYLRSKNMSDYLQPVSDNCPEPADGKWFQPTTYTEIAAHKHCFIQSDIT
;
A
#
# COMPACT_ATOMS: atom_id res chain seq x y z
N MET A 1 3.99 -40.06 33.64
CA MET A 1 5.15 -40.05 34.57
C MET A 1 6.39 -40.28 33.71
N SER A 2 7.46 -39.49 33.68
CA SER A 2 7.97 -38.45 34.56
C SER A 2 9.04 -37.68 33.76
N LEU A 3 8.92 -36.34 33.78
CA LEU A 3 9.94 -35.29 33.90
C LEU A 3 11.30 -35.40 33.14
N GLY A 4 11.64 -34.35 32.39
CA GLY A 4 12.92 -34.15 31.71
C GLY A 4 14.11 -33.85 32.64
N PRO A 5 15.19 -33.26 32.08
CA PRO A 5 15.45 -31.87 32.46
C PRO A 5 15.71 -30.94 31.27
N LEU A 6 15.12 -29.76 31.38
CA LEU A 6 15.44 -28.56 30.61
C LEU A 6 16.93 -28.24 30.69
N HIS A 7 17.62 -28.25 29.55
CA HIS A 7 18.81 -27.41 29.39
C HIS A 7 18.36 -26.06 28.83
N SER A 8 18.16 -25.11 29.75
CA SER A 8 18.08 -23.69 29.46
C SER A 8 19.45 -23.22 28.96
N MET A 9 19.62 -23.17 27.64
CA MET A 9 20.75 -22.44 27.06
C MET A 9 20.44 -20.95 27.16
N MET A 10 21.10 -20.31 28.12
CA MET A 10 21.27 -18.87 28.22
C MET A 10 21.92 -18.38 26.92
N THR A 11 21.12 -17.91 25.97
CA THR A 11 21.62 -17.18 24.81
C THR A 11 22.11 -15.83 25.32
N ILE A 12 23.40 -15.77 25.67
CA ILE A 12 24.11 -14.49 25.77
C ILE A 12 24.04 -13.89 24.37
N THR A 13 23.11 -12.96 24.17
CA THR A 13 23.01 -12.17 22.97
C THR A 13 24.22 -11.24 22.94
N VAL A 14 25.32 -11.72 22.38
CA VAL A 14 26.41 -10.87 21.91
C VAL A 14 25.74 -9.81 21.05
N VAL A 15 25.66 -8.57 21.57
CA VAL A 15 25.04 -7.44 20.89
C VAL A 15 25.66 -7.41 19.51
N SER A 16 24.87 -7.78 18.49
CA SER A 16 25.42 -8.02 17.17
C SER A 16 26.07 -6.72 16.68
N LYS A 17 27.19 -6.83 15.96
CA LYS A 17 27.92 -5.66 15.43
C LYS A 17 27.01 -4.70 14.65
N SER A 18 25.84 -5.14 14.19
CA SER A 18 24.82 -4.30 13.56
C SER A 18 24.08 -3.39 14.55
N VAL A 19 23.77 -3.82 15.78
CA VAL A 19 23.07 -2.98 16.79
C VAL A 19 23.95 -1.81 17.24
N VAL A 20 25.25 -2.06 17.46
CA VAL A 20 26.21 -0.98 17.80
C VAL A 20 26.33 0.02 16.66
N LYS A 21 26.45 -0.45 15.40
CA LYS A 21 26.52 0.41 14.21
C LYS A 21 25.23 1.22 14.03
N ARG A 22 24.06 0.59 14.23
CA ARG A 22 22.75 1.26 14.19
C ARG A 22 22.67 2.35 15.25
N GLY A 23 23.01 2.03 16.50
CA GLY A 23 23.01 2.99 17.60
C GLY A 23 23.95 4.17 17.38
N LYS A 24 25.16 3.92 16.84
CA LYS A 24 26.08 5.00 16.45
C LYS A 24 25.46 5.90 15.38
N LEU A 25 24.94 5.32 14.29
CA LEU A 25 24.36 6.08 13.19
C LEU A 25 23.15 6.91 13.63
N THR A 26 22.29 6.38 14.52
CA THR A 26 21.18 7.13 15.12
C THR A 26 21.67 8.34 15.92
N ARG A 27 22.76 8.19 16.69
CA ARG A 27 23.37 9.30 17.44
C ARG A 27 24.01 10.33 16.52
N ASP A 28 24.73 9.88 15.49
CA ASP A 28 25.35 10.76 14.50
C ASP A 28 24.27 11.59 13.79
N LEU A 29 23.16 10.99 13.36
CA LEU A 29 22.04 11.69 12.73
C LEU A 29 21.38 12.71 13.69
N ARG A 30 21.24 12.37 14.98
CA ARG A 30 20.76 13.32 16.00
C ARG A 30 21.69 14.51 16.14
N ASN A 31 23.00 14.29 16.15
CA ASN A 31 23.97 15.37 16.22
C ASN A 31 23.92 16.23 14.96
N ASP A 32 23.81 15.63 13.77
CA ASP A 32 23.67 16.39 12.52
C ASP A 32 22.41 17.26 12.51
N LEU A 33 21.30 16.80 13.10
CA LEU A 33 20.07 17.59 13.27
C LEU A 33 20.30 18.84 14.14
N ILE A 34 21.03 18.68 15.24
CA ILE A 34 21.41 19.80 16.12
C ILE A 34 22.30 20.77 15.35
N ASP A 35 23.33 20.26 14.67
CA ASP A 35 24.24 21.07 13.87
C ASP A 35 23.54 21.78 12.70
N MET A 36 22.54 21.13 12.09
CA MET A 36 21.70 21.73 11.06
C MET A 36 20.89 22.90 11.64
N TRP A 37 20.27 22.72 12.81
CA TRP A 37 19.53 23.80 13.47
C TRP A 37 20.43 25.00 13.76
N THR A 38 21.60 24.77 14.37
CA THR A 38 22.59 25.82 14.63
C THR A 38 23.07 26.49 13.34
N ALA A 39 23.27 25.71 12.27
CA ALA A 39 23.64 26.26 10.96
C ALA A 39 22.52 27.13 10.38
N ILE A 40 21.25 26.71 10.51
CA ILE A 40 20.09 27.49 10.07
C ILE A 40 20.06 28.83 10.82
N GLU A 41 20.11 28.81 12.15
CA GLU A 41 20.11 30.02 12.98
C GLU A 41 21.24 30.98 12.58
N HIS A 42 22.46 30.45 12.48
CA HIS A 42 23.63 31.25 12.08
C HIS A 42 23.47 31.86 10.67
N ASN A 43 22.99 31.08 9.69
CA ASN A 43 22.79 31.58 8.33
C ASN A 43 21.67 32.64 8.29
N PHE A 44 20.59 32.47 9.06
CA PHE A 44 19.52 33.47 9.13
C PHE A 44 19.99 34.79 9.75
N VAL A 45 20.71 34.74 10.88
CA VAL A 45 21.29 35.94 11.52
C VAL A 45 22.24 36.65 10.56
N ARG A 46 23.10 35.90 9.88
CA ARG A 46 24.04 36.43 8.89
C ARG A 46 23.32 37.07 7.70
N LEU A 47 22.31 36.40 7.12
CA LEU A 47 21.52 36.94 6.01
C LEU A 47 20.77 38.21 6.39
N LYS A 48 20.26 38.30 7.62
CA LYS A 48 19.59 39.50 8.13
C LYS A 48 20.54 40.70 8.19
N ALA A 49 21.81 40.46 8.52
CA ALA A 49 22.83 41.51 8.64
C ALA A 49 23.38 42.01 7.30
N LEU A 50 23.18 41.28 6.20
CA LEU A 50 23.65 41.71 4.87
C LEU A 50 22.77 42.83 4.30
N LYS A 51 23.42 43.89 3.78
CA LYS A 51 22.75 45.00 3.07
C LYS A 51 22.19 44.55 1.72
N ASP A 52 22.95 43.73 1.00
CA ASP A 52 22.51 43.05 -0.23
C ASP A 52 22.44 41.54 0.02
N LYS A 53 21.27 40.95 -0.26
CA LYS A 53 20.94 39.54 0.02
C LYS A 53 20.88 38.69 -1.25
N THR A 54 21.06 39.29 -2.43
CA THR A 54 20.88 38.63 -3.73
C THR A 54 21.79 37.41 -3.90
N GLU A 55 23.07 37.50 -3.54
CA GLU A 55 23.99 36.36 -3.61
C GLU A 55 24.04 35.55 -2.30
N GLY A 56 23.90 36.23 -1.16
CA GLY A 56 23.99 35.62 0.17
C GLY A 56 22.98 34.51 0.40
N HIS A 57 21.73 34.69 -0.05
CA HIS A 57 20.68 33.68 0.15
C HIS A 57 20.93 32.41 -0.67
N VAL A 58 21.50 32.53 -1.88
CA VAL A 58 21.83 31.40 -2.75
C VAL A 58 22.90 30.53 -2.09
N ILE A 59 23.99 31.15 -1.61
CA ILE A 59 25.07 30.45 -0.92
C ILE A 59 24.56 29.77 0.36
N CYS A 60 23.71 30.45 1.13
CA CYS A 60 23.11 29.85 2.33
C CYS A 60 22.23 28.65 2.00
N LYS A 61 21.39 28.76 0.96
CA LYS A 61 20.53 27.68 0.49
C LYS A 61 21.34 26.44 0.08
N GLU A 62 22.38 26.62 -0.73
CA GLU A 62 23.21 25.48 -1.19
C GLU A 62 23.96 24.78 -0.05
N ARG A 63 24.44 25.55 0.94
CA ARG A 63 25.08 24.99 2.14
C ARG A 63 24.09 24.18 2.99
N LEU A 64 22.89 24.71 3.21
CA LEU A 64 21.85 23.99 3.94
C LEU A 64 21.39 22.75 3.18
N LYS A 65 21.21 22.85 1.86
CA LYS A 65 20.86 21.71 1.00
C LYS A 65 21.90 20.59 1.10
N SER A 66 23.19 20.92 1.04
CA SER A 66 24.28 19.94 1.15
C SER A 66 24.25 19.20 2.49
N ARG A 67 23.97 19.91 3.59
CA ARG A 67 23.81 19.31 4.93
C ARG A 67 22.58 18.40 4.99
N TYR A 68 21.46 18.84 4.43
CA TYR A 68 20.22 18.07 4.38
C TYR A 68 20.43 16.75 3.64
N LEU A 69 21.06 16.79 2.45
CA LEU A 69 21.35 15.58 1.66
C LEU A 69 22.28 14.62 2.41
N ALA A 70 23.29 15.12 3.13
CA ALA A 70 24.16 14.27 3.94
C ALA A 70 23.41 13.55 5.07
N MET A 71 22.43 14.23 5.69
CA MET A 71 21.56 13.64 6.70
C MET A 71 20.59 12.62 6.10
N ASP A 72 20.05 12.91 4.91
CA ASP A 72 19.13 12.04 4.20
C ASP A 72 19.80 10.68 3.87
N ILE A 73 21.04 10.70 3.37
CA ILE A 73 21.85 9.50 3.14
C ILE A 73 22.03 8.69 4.44
N LYS A 74 22.27 9.37 5.58
CA LYS A 74 22.40 8.70 6.89
C LYS A 74 21.06 8.11 7.34
N MET A 75 19.93 8.77 7.05
CA MET A 75 18.59 8.28 7.32
C MET A 75 18.27 7.04 6.49
N GLU A 76 18.52 7.05 5.18
CA GLU A 76 18.37 5.87 4.31
C GLU A 76 19.22 4.69 4.81
N LYS A 77 20.48 4.97 5.16
CA LYS A 77 21.36 3.94 5.74
C LYS A 77 20.82 3.40 7.06
N LEU A 78 20.19 4.23 7.89
CA LEU A 78 19.56 3.79 9.13
C LEU A 78 18.34 2.89 8.85
N GLN A 79 17.51 3.25 7.87
CA GLN A 79 16.37 2.43 7.43
C GLN A 79 16.82 1.08 6.87
N SER A 80 17.97 1.03 6.18
CA SER A 80 18.49 -0.21 5.60
C SER A 80 18.74 -1.34 6.62
N PHE A 81 18.96 -1.02 7.90
CA PHE A 81 19.08 -2.03 8.97
C PHE A 81 17.81 -2.86 9.15
N ASP A 82 16.65 -2.31 8.83
CA ASP A 82 15.35 -2.96 8.96
C ASP A 82 14.83 -3.52 7.63
N SER A 83 15.54 -3.30 6.51
CA SER A 83 15.09 -3.65 5.16
C SER A 83 14.67 -5.11 5.00
N ALA A 84 15.45 -6.06 5.53
CA ALA A 84 15.13 -7.48 5.45
C ALA A 84 13.86 -7.84 6.25
N TRP A 85 13.69 -7.24 7.43
CA TRP A 85 12.49 -7.42 8.25
C TRP A 85 11.27 -6.77 7.59
N GLN A 86 11.41 -5.56 7.06
CA GLN A 86 10.37 -4.85 6.31
C GLN A 86 9.94 -5.62 5.07
N ALA A 87 10.88 -6.13 4.28
CA ALA A 87 10.61 -6.94 3.10
C ALA A 87 9.86 -8.22 3.48
N LYS A 88 10.32 -8.94 4.51
CA LYS A 88 9.65 -10.15 5.00
C LYS A 88 8.22 -9.85 5.50
N GLY A 89 8.05 -8.77 6.26
CA GLY A 89 6.74 -8.34 6.76
C GLY A 89 5.78 -7.95 5.62
N SER A 90 6.27 -7.16 4.67
CA SER A 90 5.53 -6.74 3.48
C SER A 90 5.11 -7.93 2.62
N SER A 91 6.03 -8.86 2.31
CA SER A 91 5.73 -10.06 1.53
C SER A 91 4.73 -10.97 2.23
N LYS A 92 4.84 -11.12 3.57
CA LYS A 92 3.88 -11.91 4.35
C LYS A 92 2.47 -11.29 4.27
N MET A 93 2.35 -9.99 4.52
CA MET A 93 1.07 -9.28 4.45
C MET A 93 0.47 -9.32 3.03
N ALA A 94 1.29 -9.13 2.00
CA ALA A 94 0.86 -9.23 0.61
C ALA A 94 0.31 -10.62 0.28
N LEU A 95 0.96 -11.69 0.78
CA LEU A 95 0.47 -13.05 0.61
C LEU A 95 -0.86 -13.30 1.35
N GLU A 96 -1.00 -12.79 2.57
CA GLU A 96 -2.25 -12.91 3.34
C GLU A 96 -3.42 -12.22 2.64
N ILE A 97 -3.20 -10.98 2.16
CA ILE A 97 -4.21 -10.22 1.39
C ILE A 97 -4.53 -10.94 0.09
N LYS A 98 -3.51 -11.39 -0.67
CA LYS A 98 -3.70 -12.15 -1.90
C LYS A 98 -4.56 -13.39 -1.67
N ASN A 99 -4.27 -14.17 -0.63
CA ASN A 99 -5.03 -15.37 -0.31
C ASN A 99 -6.47 -15.04 0.08
N ARG A 100 -6.70 -13.96 0.84
CA ARG A 100 -8.04 -13.50 1.19
C ARG A 100 -8.85 -13.10 -0.04
N ILE A 101 -8.25 -12.31 -0.94
CA ILE A 101 -8.88 -11.92 -2.22
C ILE A 101 -9.17 -13.17 -3.04
N ASN A 102 -8.20 -14.08 -3.16
CA ASN A 102 -8.36 -15.31 -3.95
C ASN A 102 -9.50 -16.18 -3.43
N ASN A 103 -9.61 -16.37 -2.11
CA ASN A 103 -10.68 -17.17 -1.52
C ASN A 103 -12.05 -16.52 -1.68
N LEU A 104 -12.12 -15.19 -1.59
CA LEU A 104 -13.36 -14.44 -1.82
C LEU A 104 -13.80 -14.49 -3.28
N GLN A 105 -12.85 -14.37 -4.22
CA GLN A 105 -13.14 -14.38 -5.65
C GLN A 105 -13.39 -15.80 -6.18
N ASN A 106 -12.86 -16.85 -5.55
CA ASN A 106 -12.98 -18.23 -6.00
C ASN A 106 -13.71 -19.11 -4.98
N PRO A 107 -14.99 -18.84 -4.66
CA PRO A 107 -15.78 -19.72 -3.81
C PRO A 107 -16.03 -21.09 -4.49
N LEU A 108 -16.51 -22.06 -3.71
CA LEU A 108 -16.91 -23.37 -4.23
C LEU A 108 -18.18 -23.27 -5.09
N LYS A 109 -19.14 -22.44 -4.66
CA LYS A 109 -20.29 -22.03 -5.47
C LYS A 109 -20.30 -20.52 -5.61
N CYS A 110 -20.59 -20.02 -6.81
CA CYS A 110 -20.49 -18.59 -7.10
C CYS A 110 -21.38 -17.67 -6.25
N ASN A 111 -22.41 -18.21 -5.63
CA ASN A 111 -23.32 -17.48 -4.74
C ASN A 111 -23.00 -17.64 -3.26
N ASP A 112 -21.96 -18.39 -2.86
CA ASP A 112 -21.66 -18.67 -1.43
C ASP A 112 -21.43 -17.39 -0.62
N TYR A 113 -20.82 -16.37 -1.23
CA TYR A 113 -20.61 -15.06 -0.61
C TYR A 113 -21.63 -14.01 -1.11
N GLY A 114 -22.49 -14.37 -2.06
CA GLY A 114 -23.21 -13.44 -2.92
C GLY A 114 -22.24 -12.68 -3.86
N GLN A 115 -22.81 -11.96 -4.82
CA GLN A 115 -22.03 -11.31 -5.87
C GLN A 115 -22.26 -9.81 -5.93
N LEU A 116 -21.20 -9.08 -6.27
CA LEU A 116 -21.23 -7.69 -6.70
C LEU A 116 -20.94 -7.66 -8.20
N GLN A 117 -21.97 -7.37 -8.98
CA GLN A 117 -21.83 -7.19 -10.42
C GLN A 117 -21.48 -5.73 -10.73
N VAL A 118 -20.48 -5.55 -11.59
CA VAL A 118 -19.97 -4.24 -11.97
C VAL A 118 -19.98 -4.11 -13.47
N HIS A 119 -20.62 -3.06 -14.00
CA HIS A 119 -20.38 -2.67 -15.39
C HIS A 119 -19.12 -1.81 -15.42
N VAL A 120 -18.16 -2.20 -16.25
CA VAL A 120 -16.90 -1.48 -16.39
C VAL A 120 -17.16 -0.12 -17.05
N GLU A 121 -16.57 0.93 -16.49
CA GLU A 121 -16.72 2.31 -16.98
C GLU A 121 -16.10 2.48 -18.38
N GLU A 122 -16.75 3.28 -19.23
CA GLU A 122 -16.20 3.68 -20.53
C GLU A 122 -15.21 4.84 -20.35
N CYS A 123 -13.95 4.52 -20.05
CA CYS A 123 -12.90 5.52 -19.93
C CYS A 123 -11.51 4.97 -20.32
N GLY A 124 -10.49 5.84 -20.30
CA GLY A 124 -9.11 5.46 -20.58
C GLY A 124 -8.56 4.44 -19.57
N PHE A 125 -7.54 3.67 -19.97
CA PHE A 125 -7.02 2.52 -19.21
C PHE A 125 -6.72 2.82 -17.73
N GLY A 126 -6.06 3.96 -17.44
CA GLY A 126 -5.75 4.34 -16.06
C GLY A 126 -7.01 4.58 -15.20
N CYS A 127 -8.02 5.25 -15.76
CA CYS A 127 -9.32 5.44 -15.10
C CYS A 127 -10.02 4.10 -14.85
N LEU A 128 -10.02 3.22 -15.85
CA LEU A 128 -10.62 1.89 -15.77
C LEU A 128 -9.98 1.05 -14.64
N MET A 129 -8.64 1.02 -14.56
CA MET A 129 -7.96 0.26 -13.51
C MET A 129 -8.23 0.82 -12.11
N HIS A 130 -8.30 2.15 -11.96
CA HIS A 130 -8.66 2.77 -10.68
C HIS A 130 -10.11 2.47 -10.26
N ASP A 131 -11.06 2.52 -11.21
CA ASP A 131 -12.45 2.16 -10.95
C ASP A 131 -12.57 0.70 -10.51
N LEU A 132 -11.96 -0.23 -11.26
CA LEU A 132 -11.98 -1.66 -10.91
C LEU A 132 -11.39 -1.95 -9.53
N ILE A 133 -10.28 -1.28 -9.16
CA ILE A 133 -9.69 -1.40 -7.81
C ILE A 133 -10.64 -0.85 -6.75
N SER A 134 -11.30 0.28 -7.01
CA SER A 134 -12.33 0.83 -6.10
C SER A 134 -13.45 -0.19 -5.87
N LYS A 135 -13.98 -0.79 -6.94
CA LYS A 135 -15.04 -1.80 -6.83
C LYS A 135 -14.57 -3.09 -6.17
N LEU A 136 -13.32 -3.51 -6.38
CA LEU A 136 -12.73 -4.64 -5.68
C LEU A 136 -12.63 -4.37 -4.17
N ASN A 137 -12.23 -3.18 -3.77
CA ASN A 137 -12.21 -2.79 -2.35
C ASN A 137 -13.63 -2.84 -1.74
N ILE A 138 -14.63 -2.34 -2.46
CA ILE A 138 -16.04 -2.45 -2.05
C ILE A 138 -16.45 -3.92 -1.90
N ALA A 139 -16.17 -4.76 -2.91
CA ALA A 139 -16.48 -6.18 -2.86
C ALA A 139 -15.85 -6.88 -1.64
N ILE A 140 -14.59 -6.56 -1.34
CA ILE A 140 -13.87 -7.08 -0.15
C ILE A 140 -14.54 -6.60 1.14
N SER A 141 -14.89 -5.32 1.24
CA SER A 141 -15.53 -4.74 2.44
C SER A 141 -16.89 -5.38 2.74
N TYR A 142 -17.66 -5.69 1.70
CA TYR A 142 -18.98 -6.31 1.83
C TYR A 142 -18.98 -7.84 1.71
N ASN A 143 -17.79 -8.46 1.63
CA ASN A 143 -17.60 -9.89 1.47
C ASN A 143 -18.43 -10.46 0.30
N LYS A 144 -18.29 -9.87 -0.88
CA LYS A 144 -18.93 -10.29 -2.14
C LYS A 144 -17.90 -10.72 -3.17
N THR A 145 -18.23 -11.74 -3.96
CA THR A 145 -17.48 -12.10 -5.16
C THR A 145 -17.69 -11.01 -6.21
N LEU A 146 -16.62 -10.53 -6.83
CA LEU A 146 -16.69 -9.48 -7.85
C LEU A 146 -16.86 -10.13 -9.22
N SER A 147 -17.94 -9.78 -9.92
CA SER A 147 -18.17 -10.19 -11.30
C SER A 147 -18.17 -8.97 -12.22
N LEU A 148 -17.43 -9.04 -13.33
CA LEU A 148 -17.29 -7.93 -14.26
C LEU A 148 -18.18 -8.12 -15.48
N LEU A 149 -18.80 -7.03 -15.92
CA LEU A 149 -19.44 -6.90 -17.23
C LEU A 149 -18.68 -5.86 -18.04
N THR A 150 -17.92 -6.34 -19.01
CA THR A 150 -16.92 -5.57 -19.75
C THR A 150 -17.44 -5.00 -21.07
N ALA A 151 -18.71 -5.23 -21.42
CA ALA A 151 -19.29 -4.85 -22.71
C ALA A 151 -19.19 -3.34 -23.04
N ASN A 152 -19.09 -2.49 -22.03
CA ASN A 152 -18.95 -1.03 -22.19
C ASN A 152 -17.48 -0.58 -22.30
N SER A 153 -16.51 -1.48 -22.10
CA SER A 153 -15.10 -1.14 -22.18
C SER A 153 -14.64 -1.02 -23.63
N VAL A 154 -13.96 0.08 -23.96
CA VAL A 154 -13.29 0.24 -25.27
C VAL A 154 -12.06 -0.66 -25.43
N TYR A 155 -11.56 -1.23 -24.34
CA TYR A 155 -10.37 -2.10 -24.35
C TYR A 155 -10.76 -3.58 -24.34
N LEU A 156 -11.74 -3.97 -23.54
CA LEU A 156 -12.10 -5.37 -23.30
C LEU A 156 -13.21 -5.80 -24.27
N ARG A 157 -12.89 -6.75 -25.16
CA ARG A 157 -13.82 -7.27 -26.17
C ARG A 157 -14.52 -8.54 -25.69
N SER A 158 -13.82 -9.35 -24.91
CA SER A 158 -14.38 -10.50 -24.20
C SER A 158 -15.33 -10.03 -23.10
N LYS A 159 -16.27 -10.90 -22.69
CA LYS A 159 -17.23 -10.64 -21.59
C LYS A 159 -16.57 -10.57 -20.20
N ASN A 160 -15.26 -10.79 -20.15
CA ASN A 160 -14.44 -10.75 -18.95
C ASN A 160 -13.14 -9.99 -19.28
N MET A 161 -12.17 -10.00 -18.37
CA MET A 161 -10.92 -9.25 -18.54
C MET A 161 -9.82 -10.01 -19.32
N SER A 162 -10.14 -11.19 -19.86
CA SER A 162 -9.16 -12.18 -20.35
C SER A 162 -8.36 -11.76 -21.57
N ASP A 163 -8.78 -10.74 -22.30
CA ASP A 163 -8.05 -10.26 -23.49
C ASP A 163 -6.65 -9.73 -23.15
N TYR A 164 -6.46 -9.21 -21.92
CA TYR A 164 -5.19 -8.59 -21.50
C TYR A 164 -4.76 -8.95 -20.08
N LEU A 165 -5.70 -9.31 -19.20
CA LEU A 165 -5.42 -9.66 -17.81
C LEU A 165 -6.03 -11.02 -17.47
N GLN A 166 -5.56 -11.65 -16.40
CA GLN A 166 -6.28 -12.80 -15.86
C GLN A 166 -7.69 -12.39 -15.42
N PRO A 167 -8.68 -13.29 -15.54
CA PRO A 167 -10.01 -13.02 -14.99
C PRO A 167 -9.90 -12.75 -13.49
N VAL A 168 -10.82 -11.94 -12.98
CA VAL A 168 -10.85 -11.60 -11.53
C VAL A 168 -11.14 -12.84 -10.68
N SER A 169 -11.84 -13.82 -11.26
CA SER A 169 -12.17 -15.11 -10.66
C SER A 169 -11.98 -16.22 -11.69
N ASP A 170 -11.32 -17.29 -11.28
CA ASP A 170 -11.16 -18.52 -12.06
C ASP A 170 -12.42 -19.41 -11.97
N ASN A 171 -13.05 -19.47 -10.79
CA ASN A 171 -14.23 -20.32 -10.56
C ASN A 171 -15.55 -19.66 -10.95
N CYS A 172 -15.60 -18.33 -10.95
CA CYS A 172 -16.80 -17.52 -11.18
C CYS A 172 -16.53 -16.39 -12.19
N PRO A 173 -16.15 -16.74 -13.44
CA PRO A 173 -15.72 -15.76 -14.44
C PRO A 173 -16.86 -14.90 -14.98
N GLU A 174 -18.11 -15.34 -14.82
CA GLU A 174 -19.31 -14.63 -15.26
C GLU A 174 -20.28 -14.42 -14.08
N PRO A 175 -21.11 -13.36 -14.12
CA PRO A 175 -22.16 -13.18 -13.12
C PRO A 175 -23.15 -14.35 -13.10
N ALA A 176 -23.60 -14.74 -11.92
CA ALA A 176 -24.61 -15.77 -11.77
C ALA A 176 -25.98 -15.29 -12.26
N ASP A 177 -26.80 -16.25 -12.70
CA ASP A 177 -28.19 -15.96 -13.05
C ASP A 177 -28.96 -15.46 -11.82
N GLY A 178 -29.76 -14.41 -11.99
CA GLY A 178 -30.55 -13.85 -10.92
C GLY A 178 -31.07 -12.45 -11.21
N LYS A 179 -31.88 -11.95 -10.27
CA LYS A 179 -32.35 -10.56 -10.31
C LYS A 179 -31.31 -9.66 -9.65
N TRP A 180 -30.84 -8.69 -10.42
CA TRP A 180 -29.83 -7.71 -10.00
C TRP A 180 -30.50 -6.37 -9.72
N PHE A 181 -30.10 -5.72 -8.63
CA PHE A 181 -30.59 -4.38 -8.30
C PHE A 181 -29.43 -3.49 -7.82
N GLN A 182 -29.53 -2.21 -8.13
CA GLN A 182 -28.60 -1.23 -7.59
C GLN A 182 -29.01 -0.95 -6.13
N PRO A 183 -28.15 -1.23 -5.15
CA PRO A 183 -28.50 -1.03 -3.75
C PRO A 183 -28.66 0.46 -3.44
N THR A 184 -29.76 0.81 -2.77
CA THR A 184 -30.01 2.17 -2.26
C THR A 184 -29.60 2.32 -0.79
N THR A 185 -29.43 1.22 -0.07
CA THR A 185 -29.13 1.19 1.37
C THR A 185 -27.64 1.27 1.69
N TYR A 186 -26.77 0.89 0.75
CA TYR A 186 -25.32 0.94 0.90
C TYR A 186 -24.79 2.20 0.25
N THR A 187 -24.55 3.26 1.03
CA THR A 187 -24.15 4.59 0.52
C THR A 187 -22.91 4.54 -0.38
N GLU A 188 -21.91 3.73 -0.03
CA GLU A 188 -20.70 3.56 -0.84
C GLU A 188 -20.98 2.89 -2.18
N ILE A 189 -21.82 1.85 -2.19
CA ILE A 189 -22.20 1.16 -3.44
C ILE A 189 -23.16 2.02 -4.27
N ALA A 190 -24.06 2.76 -3.61
CA ALA A 190 -25.02 3.66 -4.25
C ALA A 190 -24.33 4.86 -4.91
N ALA A 191 -23.27 5.39 -4.30
CA ALA A 191 -22.44 6.45 -4.88
C ALA A 191 -21.70 5.99 -6.15
N HIS A 192 -21.44 4.69 -6.22
CA HIS A 192 -20.78 4.02 -7.33
C HIS A 192 -21.83 3.56 -8.34
N LYS A 193 -22.14 4.44 -9.31
CA LYS A 193 -22.92 4.06 -10.50
C LYS A 193 -22.34 2.76 -11.09
N HIS A 194 -23.21 1.92 -11.64
CA HIS A 194 -22.84 0.63 -12.26
C HIS A 194 -22.49 -0.53 -11.34
N CYS A 195 -22.85 -0.46 -10.05
CA CYS A 195 -22.76 -1.60 -9.14
C CYS A 195 -24.13 -2.19 -8.80
N PHE A 196 -24.23 -3.51 -8.88
CA PHE A 196 -25.45 -4.25 -8.65
C PHE A 196 -25.21 -5.42 -7.70
N ILE A 197 -26.17 -5.68 -6.82
CA ILE A 197 -26.16 -6.83 -5.92
C ILE A 197 -27.27 -7.77 -6.35
N GLN A 198 -27.00 -9.07 -6.29
CA GLN A 198 -27.99 -10.10 -6.54
C GLN A 198 -28.99 -10.14 -5.38
N SER A 199 -30.29 -10.16 -5.66
CA SER A 199 -31.28 -10.41 -4.60
C SER A 199 -31.13 -11.82 -4.07
N ASP A 200 -31.15 -11.98 -2.75
CA ASP A 200 -31.34 -13.29 -2.14
C ASP A 200 -32.62 -13.90 -2.76
N ILE A 201 -32.47 -15.06 -3.39
CA ILE A 201 -33.62 -15.82 -3.88
C ILE A 201 -34.36 -16.27 -2.62
N THR A 202 -35.49 -15.62 -2.32
CA THR A 202 -36.49 -16.15 -1.38
C THR A 202 -37.06 -17.46 -1.89
#